data_AF-A0A5N7K0D9-F1
#
_entry.id   AF-A0A5N7K0D9-F1
#
_cell.length_a   1.000
_cell.length_b   1.000
_cell.length_c   1.000
_cell.angle_alpha   90.00
_cell.angle_beta   90.00
_cell.angle_gamma   90.00
#
_symmetry.space_group_name_H-M   'P 1'
#
loop_
_entity.id
_entity.type
_entity.pdbx_description
1 polymer ?
#
loop_
_entity_poly.entity_id
_entity_poly.type
_entity_poly.pdbx_seq_one_letter_code
_entity_poly.pdbx_strand_id
1 'polypeptide(L)'
;MSLFSAVEMAPRDPILGLNEAFNADTRTTKVNLGVGVYCNEEGKIPLLRAVAEAEAVRVAQHAARGYLPIDGIVAYDQAVQTLLFGADSSLLSAGRVITAQAVGGTGALKIGADFLKQLLPNAVVAISDPSWENHRALFETAGFPVQNYRYYDAATHDVNRAGLLEDLNALPPQSIVVLHACCHNPTGVDLSPADWQDVLNVVKAKHLVPFLDMAYQGFGDGIHEDAAAVRLFAESGLTFFVSSSFSKSFSLYGERVGALSIVSESKEESARILSQVKRVIRTNYSNPPTHGAAIVAAVLNNPELRAQWEAELAEMRLRIRGMREQMVAELAKAAPGHDFSFVGRQRGMFSYSGLSVEQVTRLRSEFGIYALDTGRICVAALNQSNIGAVTQAIVQVL
;
A
#
# COMPACT_ATOMS: atom_id res chain seq x y z
N MET A 1 -7.27 -35.14 -26.46
CA MET A 1 -6.65 -33.91 -25.95
C MET A 1 -6.69 -33.97 -24.43
N SER A 2 -5.65 -33.51 -23.73
CA SER A 2 -5.67 -33.47 -22.26
C SER A 2 -6.56 -32.34 -21.76
N LEU A 3 -7.00 -32.41 -20.50
CA LEU A 3 -7.76 -31.34 -19.85
C LEU A 3 -7.06 -29.97 -19.94
N PHE A 4 -5.73 -29.97 -19.98
CA PHE A 4 -4.90 -28.76 -19.91
C PHE A 4 -4.28 -28.33 -21.24
N SER A 5 -4.69 -28.92 -22.37
CA SER A 5 -4.05 -28.64 -23.66
C SER A 5 -4.26 -27.20 -24.16
N ALA A 6 -5.23 -26.48 -23.62
CA ALA A 6 -5.52 -25.08 -23.95
C ALA A 6 -5.04 -24.08 -22.88
N VAL A 7 -4.36 -24.54 -21.83
CA VAL A 7 -3.85 -23.63 -20.78
C VAL A 7 -2.66 -22.87 -21.33
N GLU A 8 -2.83 -21.56 -21.50
CA GLU A 8 -1.76 -20.66 -21.92
C GLU A 8 -0.83 -20.31 -20.74
N MET A 9 0.42 -19.98 -21.05
CA MET A 9 1.36 -19.50 -20.05
C MET A 9 0.94 -18.09 -19.62
N ALA A 10 0.66 -17.91 -18.32
CA ALA A 10 0.35 -16.59 -17.78
C ALA A 10 1.51 -15.60 -18.03
N PRO A 11 1.22 -14.33 -18.30
CA PRO A 11 2.24 -13.29 -18.34
C PRO A 11 3.07 -13.28 -17.06
N ARG A 12 4.39 -13.12 -17.17
CA ARG A 12 5.26 -13.00 -16.00
C ARG A 12 5.03 -11.67 -15.31
N ASP A 13 4.93 -11.68 -13.99
CA ASP A 13 4.95 -10.47 -13.17
C ASP A 13 6.29 -9.74 -13.38
N PRO A 14 6.28 -8.45 -13.79
CA PRO A 14 7.51 -7.71 -14.10
C PRO A 14 8.44 -7.55 -12.89
N ILE A 15 7.91 -7.51 -11.66
CA ILE A 15 8.70 -7.46 -10.43
C ILE A 15 9.37 -8.82 -10.18
N LEU A 16 8.65 -9.93 -10.39
CA LEU A 16 9.22 -11.26 -10.20
C LEU A 16 10.32 -11.56 -11.22
N GLY A 17 10.10 -11.22 -12.50
CA GLY A 17 11.12 -11.37 -13.54
C GLY A 17 12.38 -10.55 -13.25
N LEU A 18 12.23 -9.33 -12.71
CA LEU A 18 13.36 -8.51 -12.28
C LEU A 18 14.14 -9.16 -11.12
N ASN A 19 13.45 -9.76 -10.15
CA ASN A 19 14.09 -10.46 -9.02
C ASN A 19 14.86 -11.71 -9.48
N GLU A 20 14.33 -12.47 -10.44
CA GLU A 20 15.05 -13.60 -11.04
C GLU A 20 16.36 -13.13 -11.69
N ALA A 21 16.28 -12.07 -12.51
CA ALA A 21 17.45 -11.48 -13.16
C ALA A 21 18.46 -10.91 -12.16
N PHE A 22 17.99 -10.28 -11.07
CA PHE A 22 18.85 -9.81 -9.99
C PHE A 22 19.54 -10.97 -9.28
N ASN A 23 18.84 -12.05 -8.97
CA ASN A 23 19.41 -13.21 -8.27
C ASN A 23 20.44 -13.96 -9.13
N ALA A 24 20.21 -14.07 -10.44
CA ALA A 24 21.12 -14.72 -11.38
C ALA A 24 22.41 -13.93 -11.65
N ASP A 25 22.43 -12.62 -11.39
CA ASP A 25 23.60 -11.77 -11.55
C ASP A 25 24.70 -12.12 -10.54
N THR A 26 25.92 -12.38 -11.00
CA THR A 26 27.04 -12.79 -10.14
C THR A 26 27.85 -11.61 -9.59
N ARG A 27 27.55 -10.36 -9.99
CA ARG A 27 28.20 -9.17 -9.45
C ARG A 27 27.96 -9.05 -7.94
N THR A 28 29.00 -8.72 -7.19
CA THR A 28 28.93 -8.49 -5.74
C THR A 28 28.42 -7.08 -5.39
N THR A 29 28.43 -6.16 -6.36
CA THR A 29 28.03 -4.75 -6.21
C THR A 29 26.62 -4.47 -6.73
N LYS A 30 25.84 -5.50 -7.08
CA LYS A 30 24.49 -5.33 -7.62
C LYS A 30 23.52 -4.76 -6.57
N VAL A 31 22.58 -3.93 -6.99
CA VAL A 31 21.57 -3.29 -6.14
C VAL A 31 20.18 -3.54 -6.71
N ASN A 32 19.25 -4.03 -5.87
CA ASN A 32 17.86 -4.23 -6.27
C ASN A 32 16.99 -3.07 -5.77
N LEU A 33 16.70 -2.11 -6.67
CA LEU A 33 15.75 -1.02 -6.43
C LEU A 33 14.34 -1.36 -6.93
N GLY A 34 14.12 -2.56 -7.50
CA GLY A 34 12.81 -2.99 -7.97
C GLY A 34 11.94 -3.65 -6.90
N VAL A 35 12.53 -4.02 -5.75
CA VAL A 35 11.80 -4.69 -4.65
C VAL A 35 10.73 -3.80 -4.02
N GLY A 36 9.67 -4.44 -3.51
CA GLY A 36 8.57 -3.77 -2.80
C GLY A 36 8.67 -3.83 -1.27
N VAL A 37 9.89 -3.90 -0.72
CA VAL A 37 10.16 -4.10 0.72
C VAL A 37 11.14 -3.07 1.25
N TYR A 38 11.06 -2.82 2.55
CA TYR A 38 12.02 -1.99 3.26
C TYR A 38 13.25 -2.81 3.61
N CYS A 39 14.43 -2.28 3.32
CA CYS A 39 15.70 -2.86 3.75
C CYS A 39 16.36 -1.94 4.78
N ASN A 40 17.03 -2.52 5.77
CA ASN A 40 17.87 -1.80 6.71
C ASN A 40 19.24 -1.43 6.06
N GLU A 41 20.16 -0.88 6.86
CA GLU A 41 21.49 -0.47 6.36
C GLU A 41 22.34 -1.64 5.84
N GLU A 42 22.10 -2.87 6.33
CA GLU A 42 22.74 -4.09 5.79
C GLU A 42 22.04 -4.64 4.54
N GLY A 43 21.02 -3.94 4.01
CA GLY A 43 20.28 -4.37 2.82
C GLY A 43 19.30 -5.53 3.08
N LYS A 44 18.89 -5.76 4.33
CA LYS A 44 18.01 -6.87 4.73
C LYS A 44 16.67 -6.37 5.26
N ILE A 45 15.63 -7.18 5.13
CA ILE A 45 14.33 -6.90 5.75
C ILE A 45 14.49 -7.04 7.28
N PRO A 46 14.20 -6.00 8.09
CA PRO A 46 14.34 -6.07 9.54
C PRO A 46 13.18 -6.85 10.17
N LEU A 47 13.47 -7.56 11.26
CA LEU A 47 12.47 -7.95 12.26
C LEU A 47 12.40 -6.83 13.30
N LEU A 48 11.26 -6.16 13.43
CA LEU A 48 11.12 -5.06 14.39
C LEU A 48 11.24 -5.59 15.83
N ARG A 49 11.84 -4.80 16.72
CA ARG A 49 12.03 -5.14 18.13
C ARG A 49 10.69 -5.40 18.82
N ALA A 50 9.69 -4.55 18.58
CA ALA A 50 8.34 -4.75 19.14
C ALA A 50 7.70 -6.07 18.67
N VAL A 51 7.94 -6.47 17.42
CA VAL A 51 7.48 -7.75 16.87
C VAL A 51 8.21 -8.92 17.54
N ALA A 52 9.54 -8.86 17.62
CA ALA A 52 10.34 -9.93 18.24
C ALA A 52 9.95 -10.18 19.70
N GLU A 53 9.70 -9.13 20.47
CA GLU A 53 9.25 -9.24 21.86
C GLU A 53 7.85 -9.84 21.98
N ALA A 54 6.91 -9.38 21.15
CA ALA A 54 5.57 -9.96 21.08
C ALA A 54 5.58 -11.44 20.66
N GLU A 55 6.48 -11.83 19.75
CA GLU A 55 6.67 -13.23 19.34
C GLU A 55 7.20 -14.10 20.49
N ALA A 56 8.21 -13.61 21.22
CA ALA A 56 8.76 -14.33 22.37
C ALA A 56 7.69 -14.61 23.43
N VAL A 57 6.89 -13.58 23.77
CA VAL A 57 5.76 -13.71 24.71
C VAL A 57 4.74 -14.73 24.20
N ARG A 58 4.37 -14.64 22.91
CA ARG A 58 3.37 -15.53 22.32
C ARG A 58 3.81 -16.99 22.30
N VAL A 59 5.06 -17.27 21.95
CA VAL A 59 5.60 -18.64 21.94
C VAL A 59 5.57 -19.25 23.34
N ALA A 60 5.96 -18.47 24.36
CA ALA A 60 5.97 -18.90 25.76
C ALA A 60 4.57 -19.26 26.32
N GLN A 61 3.49 -18.72 25.74
CA GLN A 61 2.13 -19.05 26.15
C GLN A 61 1.68 -20.47 25.77
N HIS A 62 2.34 -21.13 24.82
CA HIS A 62 1.98 -22.46 24.32
C HIS A 62 0.49 -22.63 23.94
N ALA A 63 -0.20 -21.54 23.58
CA ALA A 63 -1.65 -21.53 23.33
C ALA A 63 -2.05 -22.50 22.20
N ALA A 64 -3.25 -23.10 22.28
CA ALA A 64 -3.78 -23.93 21.21
C ALA A 64 -4.02 -23.12 19.91
N ARG A 65 -3.91 -23.77 18.76
CA ARG A 65 -4.04 -23.14 17.43
C ARG A 65 -5.32 -23.58 16.73
N GLY A 66 -6.45 -23.41 17.42
CA GLY A 66 -7.77 -23.64 16.83
C GLY A 66 -8.17 -22.57 15.81
N TYR A 67 -9.32 -22.76 15.17
CA TYR A 67 -9.86 -21.80 14.22
C TYR A 67 -10.20 -20.46 14.88
N LEU A 68 -9.99 -19.38 14.13
CA LEU A 68 -10.47 -18.06 14.50
C LEU A 68 -11.95 -17.86 14.09
N PRO A 69 -12.63 -16.83 14.64
CA PRO A 69 -13.82 -16.28 13.99
C PRO A 69 -13.56 -15.97 12.52
N ILE A 70 -14.62 -16.01 11.70
CA ILE A 70 -14.52 -15.77 10.24
C ILE A 70 -13.91 -14.39 9.94
N ASP A 71 -14.25 -13.39 10.76
CA ASP A 71 -13.77 -12.02 10.70
C ASP A 71 -12.43 -11.79 11.44
N GLY A 72 -11.89 -12.80 12.12
CA GLY A 72 -10.60 -12.73 12.79
C GLY A 72 -10.65 -12.43 14.27
N ILE A 73 -9.57 -11.83 14.79
CA ILE A 73 -9.37 -11.58 16.21
C ILE A 73 -10.02 -10.24 16.60
N VAL A 74 -11.01 -10.26 17.49
CA VAL A 74 -11.74 -9.03 17.92
C VAL A 74 -10.80 -7.92 18.41
N ALA A 75 -9.80 -8.27 19.23
CA ALA A 75 -8.83 -7.29 19.74
C ALA A 75 -7.90 -6.72 18.66
N TYR A 76 -7.66 -7.48 17.58
CA TYR A 76 -6.95 -6.98 16.40
C TYR A 76 -7.85 -6.00 15.63
N ASP A 77 -9.09 -6.40 15.34
CA ASP A 77 -10.03 -5.56 14.57
C ASP A 77 -10.26 -4.20 15.25
N GLN A 78 -10.43 -4.18 16.58
CA GLN A 78 -10.55 -2.93 17.37
C GLN A 78 -9.28 -2.08 17.33
N ALA A 79 -8.09 -2.69 17.38
CA ALA A 79 -6.83 -1.98 17.29
C ALA A 79 -6.66 -1.34 15.90
N VAL A 80 -7.05 -2.05 14.83
CA VAL A 80 -7.07 -1.52 13.45
C VAL A 80 -8.02 -0.33 13.34
N GLN A 81 -9.24 -0.45 13.87
CA GLN A 81 -10.21 0.66 13.89
C GLN A 81 -9.64 1.90 14.56
N THR A 82 -9.05 1.74 15.73
CA THR A 82 -8.45 2.83 16.49
C THR A 82 -7.29 3.47 15.72
N LEU A 83 -6.46 2.66 15.05
CA LEU A 83 -5.32 3.15 14.27
C LEU A 83 -5.76 3.98 13.04
N LEU A 84 -6.79 3.52 12.33
CA LEU A 84 -7.29 4.19 11.13
C LEU A 84 -8.11 5.45 11.47
N PHE A 85 -9.08 5.31 12.37
CA PHE A 85 -10.11 6.34 12.60
C PHE A 85 -9.83 7.24 13.81
N GLY A 86 -8.89 6.86 14.69
CA GLY A 86 -8.64 7.53 15.96
C GLY A 86 -9.53 6.99 17.09
N ALA A 87 -9.01 7.03 18.32
CA ALA A 87 -9.69 6.49 19.51
C ALA A 87 -11.01 7.19 19.82
N ASP A 88 -11.10 8.50 19.54
CA ASP A 88 -12.28 9.33 19.81
C ASP A 88 -13.27 9.40 18.64
N SER A 89 -13.15 8.49 17.66
CA SER A 89 -14.01 8.51 16.48
C SER A 89 -15.49 8.29 16.83
N SER A 90 -16.34 9.22 16.39
CA SER A 90 -17.79 9.13 16.55
C SER A 90 -18.39 7.95 15.78
N LEU A 91 -17.76 7.50 14.69
CA LEU A 91 -18.19 6.32 13.94
C LEU A 91 -18.00 5.04 14.76
N LEU A 92 -16.91 4.94 15.53
CA LEU A 92 -16.62 3.77 16.37
C LEU A 92 -17.60 3.69 17.54
N SER A 93 -17.81 4.79 18.25
CA SER A 93 -18.79 4.85 19.35
C SER A 93 -20.23 4.61 18.87
N ALA A 94 -20.56 5.01 17.64
CA ALA A 94 -21.85 4.72 17.02
C ALA A 94 -21.98 3.29 16.45
N GLY A 95 -20.93 2.48 16.44
CA GLY A 95 -20.93 1.13 15.86
C GLY A 95 -21.10 1.11 14.33
N ARG A 96 -20.66 2.17 13.65
CA ARG A 96 -20.79 2.36 12.19
C ARG A 96 -19.59 1.85 11.39
N VAL A 97 -18.59 1.27 12.05
CA VAL A 97 -17.43 0.68 11.40
C VAL A 97 -17.42 -0.82 11.66
N ILE A 98 -17.40 -1.60 10.59
CA ILE A 98 -17.03 -3.02 10.67
C ILE A 98 -15.59 -3.17 10.24
N THR A 99 -14.88 -4.11 10.85
CA THR A 99 -13.53 -4.49 10.45
C THR A 99 -13.44 -6.00 10.46
N ALA A 100 -12.88 -6.56 9.40
CA ALA A 100 -12.58 -7.98 9.30
C ALA A 100 -11.10 -8.14 8.94
N GLN A 101 -10.39 -8.93 9.74
CA GLN A 101 -9.03 -9.34 9.44
C GLN A 101 -8.95 -10.04 8.07
N ALA A 102 -7.92 -9.67 7.31
CA ALA A 102 -7.71 -10.13 5.95
C ALA A 102 -6.26 -10.59 5.72
N VAL A 103 -6.06 -11.33 4.62
CA VAL A 103 -4.77 -11.85 4.17
C VAL A 103 -3.96 -10.72 3.51
N GLY A 104 -3.45 -9.80 4.33
CA GLY A 104 -2.81 -8.55 3.90
C GLY A 104 -3.80 -7.56 3.28
N GLY A 105 -3.28 -6.43 2.77
CA GLY A 105 -4.09 -5.46 2.03
C GLY A 105 -4.72 -6.06 0.76
N THR A 106 -3.98 -6.94 0.06
CA THR A 106 -4.52 -7.69 -1.08
C THR A 106 -5.78 -8.49 -0.73
N GLY A 107 -5.76 -9.19 0.40
CA GLY A 107 -6.93 -9.93 0.87
C GLY A 107 -8.09 -9.00 1.21
N ALA A 108 -7.81 -7.84 1.82
CA ALA A 108 -8.83 -6.85 2.15
C ALA A 108 -9.50 -6.28 0.88
N LEU A 109 -8.69 -5.90 -0.11
CA LEU A 109 -9.16 -5.48 -1.43
C LEU A 109 -10.01 -6.59 -2.10
N LYS A 110 -9.56 -7.85 -2.06
CA LYS A 110 -10.28 -8.97 -2.67
C LYS A 110 -11.66 -9.18 -2.03
N ILE A 111 -11.73 -9.22 -0.70
CA ILE A 111 -13.00 -9.38 0.02
C ILE A 111 -13.93 -8.19 -0.27
N GLY A 112 -13.39 -6.98 -0.25
CA GLY A 112 -14.15 -5.77 -0.56
C GLY A 112 -14.68 -5.77 -2.01
N ALA A 113 -13.85 -6.16 -2.97
CA ALA A 113 -14.22 -6.29 -4.38
C ALA A 113 -15.31 -7.36 -4.59
N ASP A 114 -15.15 -8.55 -4.01
CA ASP A 114 -16.13 -9.64 -4.12
C ASP A 114 -17.48 -9.27 -3.48
N PHE A 115 -17.45 -8.55 -2.36
CA PHE A 115 -18.66 -8.01 -1.74
C PHE A 115 -19.30 -6.91 -2.60
N LEU A 116 -18.50 -5.96 -3.10
CA LEU A 116 -18.97 -4.92 -4.01
C LEU A 116 -19.57 -5.51 -5.29
N LYS A 117 -19.05 -6.62 -5.81
CA LYS A 117 -19.57 -7.26 -7.02
C LYS A 117 -20.98 -7.81 -6.82
N GLN A 118 -21.31 -8.25 -5.60
CA GLN A 118 -22.67 -8.68 -5.24
C GLN A 118 -23.64 -7.50 -5.14
N LEU A 119 -23.15 -6.31 -4.75
CA LEU A 119 -23.97 -5.11 -4.58
C LEU A 119 -24.15 -4.32 -5.88
N LEU A 120 -23.05 -4.14 -6.63
CA LEU A 120 -22.93 -3.26 -7.78
C LEU A 120 -22.30 -4.04 -8.95
N PRO A 121 -22.97 -5.06 -9.50
CA PRO A 121 -22.38 -5.97 -10.49
C PRO A 121 -21.95 -5.27 -11.79
N ASN A 122 -22.49 -4.08 -12.08
CA ASN A 122 -22.24 -3.32 -13.30
C ASN A 122 -21.41 -2.05 -13.07
N ALA A 123 -20.93 -1.80 -11.84
CA ALA A 123 -20.11 -0.63 -11.57
C ALA A 123 -18.77 -0.71 -12.30
N VAL A 124 -18.23 0.45 -12.65
CA VAL A 124 -16.85 0.59 -13.13
C VAL A 124 -15.94 0.81 -11.93
N VAL A 125 -14.75 0.23 -11.98
CA VAL A 125 -13.67 0.54 -11.02
C VAL A 125 -12.69 1.50 -11.69
N ALA A 126 -12.40 2.61 -11.02
CA ALA A 126 -11.43 3.60 -11.45
C ALA A 126 -10.20 3.56 -10.53
N ILE A 127 -9.01 3.43 -11.12
CA ILE A 127 -7.71 3.41 -10.42
C ILE A 127 -6.81 4.55 -10.93
N SER A 128 -5.82 4.97 -10.15
CA SER A 128 -4.90 6.03 -10.57
C SER A 128 -4.07 5.62 -11.79
N ASP A 129 -3.69 6.60 -12.60
CA ASP A 129 -2.73 6.44 -13.69
C ASP A 129 -1.34 6.96 -13.32
N PRO A 130 -0.33 6.09 -13.13
CA PRO A 130 -0.44 4.64 -12.93
C PRO A 130 -0.87 4.31 -11.49
N SER A 131 -1.09 3.03 -11.21
CA SER A 131 -1.39 2.51 -9.87
C SER A 131 -0.57 1.24 -9.60
N TRP A 132 -0.61 0.72 -8.38
CA TRP A 132 -0.09 -0.61 -8.07
C TRP A 132 -0.71 -1.64 -9.02
N GLU A 133 0.14 -2.37 -9.73
CA GLU A 133 -0.23 -3.24 -10.85
C GLU A 133 -1.38 -4.19 -10.52
N ASN A 134 -1.32 -4.82 -9.35
CA ASN A 134 -2.31 -5.79 -8.93
C ASN A 134 -3.70 -5.18 -8.58
N HIS A 135 -3.87 -3.85 -8.51
CA HIS A 135 -5.21 -3.26 -8.44
C HIS A 135 -6.05 -3.65 -9.66
N ARG A 136 -5.50 -3.49 -10.87
CA ARG A 136 -6.21 -3.83 -12.10
C ARG A 136 -6.54 -5.33 -12.14
N ALA A 137 -5.51 -6.17 -11.98
CA ALA A 137 -5.67 -7.62 -12.02
C ALA A 137 -6.70 -8.13 -11.00
N LEU A 138 -6.67 -7.60 -9.77
CA LEU A 138 -7.59 -8.00 -8.71
C LEU A 138 -9.05 -7.64 -9.03
N PHE A 139 -9.33 -6.41 -9.46
CA PHE A 139 -10.69 -5.96 -9.73
C PHE A 139 -11.24 -6.54 -11.04
N GLU A 140 -10.41 -6.71 -12.08
CA GLU A 140 -10.81 -7.42 -13.31
C GLU A 140 -11.12 -8.89 -13.03
N THR A 141 -10.31 -9.57 -12.21
CA THR A 141 -10.58 -10.96 -11.79
C THR A 141 -11.83 -11.08 -10.91
N ALA A 142 -12.17 -10.04 -10.14
CA ALA A 142 -13.45 -9.95 -9.45
C ALA A 142 -14.64 -9.65 -10.40
N GLY A 143 -14.37 -9.43 -11.69
CA GLY A 143 -15.35 -9.28 -12.76
C GLY A 143 -15.74 -7.84 -13.07
N PHE A 144 -14.99 -6.84 -12.61
CA PHE A 144 -15.28 -5.43 -12.92
C PHE A 144 -14.57 -4.97 -14.19
N PRO A 145 -15.19 -4.09 -15.00
CA PRO A 145 -14.43 -3.25 -15.92
C PRO A 145 -13.58 -2.26 -15.10
N VAL A 146 -12.27 -2.20 -15.40
CA VAL A 146 -11.32 -1.30 -14.73
C VAL A 146 -10.80 -0.25 -15.71
N GLN A 147 -10.92 1.02 -15.35
CA GLN A 147 -10.38 2.14 -16.09
C GLN A 147 -9.44 2.99 -15.23
N ASN A 148 -8.65 3.85 -15.87
CA ASN A 148 -7.74 4.75 -15.19
C ASN A 148 -8.38 6.14 -15.05
N TYR A 149 -8.07 6.86 -13.97
CA TYR A 149 -8.19 8.31 -13.88
C TYR A 149 -6.78 8.92 -13.89
N ARG A 150 -6.60 10.05 -14.59
CA ARG A 150 -5.32 10.77 -14.63
C ARG A 150 -4.86 11.09 -13.20
N TYR A 151 -3.61 10.77 -12.90
CA TYR A 151 -3.02 11.02 -11.60
C TYR A 151 -1.62 11.60 -11.70
N TYR A 152 -0.63 10.83 -12.16
CA TYR A 152 0.74 11.29 -12.29
C TYR A 152 0.95 12.04 -13.61
N ASP A 153 1.56 13.22 -13.53
CA ASP A 153 2.02 13.97 -14.69
C ASP A 153 3.55 13.85 -14.83
N ALA A 154 4.00 13.16 -15.87
CA ALA A 154 5.42 12.95 -16.14
C ALA A 154 6.17 14.25 -16.49
N ALA A 155 5.47 15.29 -16.97
CA ALA A 155 6.10 16.57 -17.30
C ALA A 155 6.42 17.41 -16.06
N THR A 156 5.60 17.32 -15.01
CA THR A 156 5.77 18.07 -13.76
C THR A 156 6.30 17.23 -12.61
N HIS A 157 6.30 15.90 -12.77
CA HIS A 157 6.59 14.89 -11.74
C HIS A 157 5.69 15.02 -10.49
N ASP A 158 4.48 15.56 -10.67
CA ASP A 158 3.48 15.81 -9.63
C ASP A 158 2.08 15.31 -10.08
N VAL A 159 1.04 15.59 -9.31
CA VAL A 159 -0.34 15.23 -9.61
C VAL A 159 -0.91 16.11 -10.73
N ASN A 160 -1.48 15.48 -11.77
CA ASN A 160 -2.38 16.10 -12.74
C ASN A 160 -3.75 16.40 -12.11
N ARG A 161 -3.82 17.43 -11.26
CA ARG A 161 -5.03 17.79 -10.49
C ARG A 161 -6.25 18.04 -11.36
N ALA A 162 -6.07 18.79 -12.46
CA ALA A 162 -7.16 19.10 -13.37
C ALA A 162 -7.70 17.83 -14.05
N GLY A 163 -6.81 17.00 -14.59
CA GLY A 163 -7.21 15.74 -15.23
C GLY A 163 -7.83 14.75 -14.26
N LEU A 164 -7.30 14.65 -13.04
CA LEU A 164 -7.87 13.83 -11.96
C LEU A 164 -9.33 14.22 -11.71
N LEU A 165 -9.60 15.50 -11.43
CA LEU A 165 -10.95 15.97 -11.12
C LEU A 165 -11.89 15.85 -12.32
N GLU A 166 -11.41 16.10 -13.54
CA GLU A 166 -12.18 15.91 -14.77
C GLU A 166 -12.63 14.45 -14.93
N ASP A 167 -11.69 13.51 -14.79
CA ASP A 167 -11.97 12.07 -14.96
C ASP A 167 -12.92 11.56 -13.87
N LEU A 168 -12.73 11.97 -12.60
CA LEU A 168 -13.65 11.62 -11.53
C LEU A 168 -15.05 12.20 -11.75
N ASN A 169 -15.16 13.42 -12.29
CA ASN A 169 -16.46 14.02 -12.62
C ASN A 169 -17.16 13.32 -13.80
N ALA A 170 -16.40 12.72 -14.70
CA ALA A 170 -16.93 11.97 -15.84
C ALA A 170 -17.42 10.56 -15.47
N LEU A 171 -17.07 10.05 -14.28
CA LEU A 171 -17.50 8.73 -13.84
C LEU A 171 -19.03 8.64 -13.71
N PRO A 172 -19.63 7.50 -14.11
CA PRO A 172 -21.01 7.18 -13.78
C PRO A 172 -21.21 7.13 -12.25
N PRO A 173 -22.40 7.49 -11.74
CA PRO A 173 -22.75 7.26 -10.34
C PRO A 173 -22.51 5.80 -9.92
N GLN A 174 -22.17 5.58 -8.65
CA GLN A 174 -21.84 4.28 -8.08
C GLN A 174 -20.56 3.62 -8.63
N SER A 175 -19.77 4.32 -9.45
CA SER A 175 -18.42 3.84 -9.79
C SER A 175 -17.56 3.77 -8.54
N ILE A 176 -16.73 2.73 -8.46
CA ILE A 176 -15.80 2.47 -7.35
C ILE A 176 -14.49 3.19 -7.66
N VAL A 177 -14.03 4.05 -6.75
CA VAL A 177 -12.77 4.79 -6.93
C VAL A 177 -11.75 4.28 -5.92
N VAL A 178 -10.70 3.63 -6.42
CA VAL A 178 -9.59 3.16 -5.60
C VAL A 178 -8.61 4.31 -5.38
N LEU A 179 -8.36 4.65 -4.12
CA LEU A 179 -7.58 5.81 -3.71
C LEU A 179 -6.46 5.38 -2.77
N HIS A 180 -5.20 5.61 -3.14
CA HIS A 180 -4.08 5.42 -2.22
C HIS A 180 -4.17 6.50 -1.15
N ALA A 181 -4.28 6.10 0.12
CA ALA A 181 -4.53 7.07 1.19
C ALA A 181 -3.29 7.93 1.52
N CYS A 182 -2.09 7.39 1.29
CA CYS A 182 -0.79 8.06 1.33
C CYS A 182 0.26 7.19 0.63
N CYS A 183 1.46 7.74 0.43
CA CYS A 183 2.62 7.05 -0.13
C CYS A 183 2.30 6.31 -1.43
N HIS A 184 1.73 7.02 -2.41
CA HIS A 184 1.19 6.45 -3.63
C HIS A 184 2.14 5.43 -4.29
N ASN A 185 1.64 4.23 -4.56
CA ASN A 185 2.40 3.21 -5.26
C ASN A 185 1.93 3.17 -6.73
N PRO A 186 2.78 3.46 -7.72
CA PRO A 186 4.25 3.38 -7.65
C PRO A 186 5.02 4.72 -7.59
N THR A 187 4.35 5.86 -7.66
CA THR A 187 5.01 7.14 -7.99
C THR A 187 5.62 7.87 -6.79
N GLY A 188 5.12 7.60 -5.59
CA GLY A 188 5.43 8.37 -4.37
C GLY A 188 4.85 9.78 -4.35
N VAL A 189 4.05 10.18 -5.34
CA VAL A 189 3.41 11.50 -5.38
C VAL A 189 2.07 11.41 -4.63
N ASP A 190 1.86 12.23 -3.61
CA ASP A 190 0.65 12.22 -2.80
C ASP A 190 -0.21 13.48 -3.03
N LEU A 191 -1.52 13.34 -2.82
CA LEU A 191 -2.45 14.47 -2.79
C LEU A 191 -2.21 15.33 -1.54
N SER A 192 -2.27 16.65 -1.68
CA SER A 192 -2.28 17.57 -0.55
C SER A 192 -3.64 17.55 0.18
N PRO A 193 -3.75 18.12 1.40
CA PRO A 193 -5.03 18.22 2.09
C PRO A 193 -6.11 18.96 1.28
N ALA A 194 -5.73 19.99 0.52
CA ALA A 194 -6.65 20.71 -0.36
C ALA A 194 -7.12 19.82 -1.53
N ASP A 195 -6.20 19.10 -2.16
CA ASP A 195 -6.52 18.16 -3.23
C ASP A 195 -7.50 17.07 -2.73
N TRP A 196 -7.29 16.55 -1.52
CA TRP A 196 -8.19 15.58 -0.90
C TRP A 196 -9.60 16.13 -0.67
N GLN A 197 -9.73 17.41 -0.29
CA GLN A 197 -11.03 18.06 -0.14
C GLN A 197 -11.77 18.16 -1.48
N ASP A 198 -11.05 18.49 -2.57
CA ASP A 198 -11.63 18.54 -3.91
C ASP A 198 -12.07 17.16 -4.39
N VAL A 199 -11.26 16.13 -4.16
CA VAL A 199 -11.63 14.73 -4.45
C VAL A 199 -12.88 14.33 -3.67
N LEU A 200 -12.94 14.63 -2.37
CA LEU A 200 -14.12 14.34 -1.56
C LEU A 200 -15.38 15.04 -2.11
N ASN A 201 -15.26 16.30 -2.52
CA ASN A 201 -16.37 17.06 -3.09
C ASN A 201 -16.93 16.40 -4.35
N VAL A 202 -16.05 15.96 -5.27
CA VAL A 202 -16.46 15.24 -6.49
C VAL A 202 -17.10 13.90 -6.15
N VAL A 203 -16.47 13.11 -5.27
CA VAL A 203 -16.97 11.80 -4.85
C VAL A 203 -18.38 11.90 -4.26
N LYS A 204 -18.64 12.92 -3.42
CA LYS A 204 -19.97 13.22 -2.88
C LYS A 204 -20.95 13.60 -3.99
N ALA A 205 -20.60 14.60 -4.80
CA ALA A 205 -21.49 15.16 -5.82
C ALA A 205 -21.89 14.15 -6.91
N LYS A 206 -20.98 13.21 -7.21
CA LYS A 206 -21.17 12.17 -8.22
C LYS A 206 -21.69 10.85 -7.65
N HIS A 207 -21.90 10.76 -6.34
CA HIS A 207 -22.31 9.53 -5.65
C HIS A 207 -21.39 8.34 -5.97
N LEU A 208 -20.07 8.57 -5.91
CA LEU A 208 -19.06 7.52 -6.15
C LEU A 208 -18.80 6.72 -4.87
N VAL A 209 -18.30 5.50 -5.02
CA VAL A 209 -17.98 4.59 -3.91
C VAL A 209 -16.47 4.66 -3.62
N PRO A 210 -16.05 5.24 -2.49
CA PRO A 210 -14.63 5.36 -2.17
C PRO A 210 -14.10 4.03 -1.65
N PHE A 211 -12.97 3.57 -2.20
CA PHE A 211 -12.20 2.44 -1.68
C PHE A 211 -10.76 2.89 -1.43
N LEU A 212 -10.47 3.25 -0.18
CA LEU A 212 -9.16 3.71 0.22
C LEU A 212 -8.23 2.50 0.45
N ASP A 213 -7.02 2.55 -0.11
CA ASP A 213 -5.95 1.59 0.17
C ASP A 213 -4.85 2.24 1.02
N MET A 214 -4.68 1.73 2.23
CA MET A 214 -3.79 2.24 3.29
C MET A 214 -2.71 1.19 3.61
N ALA A 215 -1.74 1.06 2.71
CA ALA A 215 -0.66 0.08 2.86
C ALA A 215 0.59 0.61 3.59
N TYR A 216 0.70 1.93 3.78
CA TYR A 216 1.94 2.61 4.18
C TYR A 216 1.76 3.61 5.34
N GLN A 217 0.71 3.48 6.15
CA GLN A 217 0.49 4.37 7.30
C GLN A 217 1.73 4.41 8.20
N GLY A 218 2.31 5.60 8.37
CA GLY A 218 3.54 5.88 9.12
C GLY A 218 4.79 6.14 8.27
N PHE A 219 4.74 5.91 6.95
CA PHE A 219 5.88 6.11 6.04
C PHE A 219 5.88 7.45 5.28
N GLY A 220 4.78 8.21 5.32
CA GLY A 220 4.67 9.52 4.70
C GLY A 220 5.21 10.60 5.64
N ASP A 221 4.32 11.18 6.46
CA ASP A 221 4.64 12.17 7.48
C ASP A 221 4.63 11.58 8.89
N GLY A 222 3.80 10.57 9.14
CA GLY A 222 3.63 9.93 10.44
C GLY A 222 2.36 9.11 10.53
N ILE A 223 2.17 8.35 11.62
CA ILE A 223 1.06 7.40 11.74
C ILE A 223 -0.29 8.12 11.75
N HIS A 224 -0.36 9.27 12.42
CA HIS A 224 -1.58 10.07 12.52
C HIS A 224 -1.81 10.87 11.23
N GLU A 225 -0.76 11.51 10.73
CA GLU A 225 -0.76 12.37 9.55
C GLU A 225 -1.15 11.57 8.30
N ASP A 226 -0.62 10.37 8.14
CA ASP A 226 -0.90 9.50 6.99
C ASP A 226 -2.35 8.99 6.97
N ALA A 227 -3.07 9.04 8.09
CA ALA A 227 -4.49 8.69 8.18
C ALA A 227 -5.43 9.84 7.79
N ALA A 228 -4.91 11.02 7.44
CA ALA A 228 -5.71 12.21 7.16
C ALA A 228 -6.80 11.97 6.11
N ALA A 229 -6.49 11.27 5.01
CA ALA A 229 -7.48 10.95 3.98
C ALA A 229 -8.63 10.09 4.54
N VAL A 230 -8.31 9.01 5.27
CA VAL A 230 -9.32 8.13 5.88
C VAL A 230 -10.23 8.90 6.83
N ARG A 231 -9.66 9.81 7.62
CA ARG A 231 -10.41 10.60 8.60
C ARG A 231 -11.24 11.70 7.97
N LEU A 232 -10.75 12.32 6.89
CA LEU A 232 -11.54 13.24 6.07
C LEU A 232 -12.80 12.55 5.52
N PHE A 233 -12.66 11.33 4.99
CA PHE A 233 -13.81 10.54 4.54
C PHE A 233 -14.72 10.12 5.71
N ALA A 234 -14.17 9.82 6.89
CA ALA A 234 -14.95 9.50 8.09
C ALA A 234 -15.83 10.66 8.56
N GLU A 235 -15.31 11.89 8.53
CA GLU A 235 -16.03 13.11 8.87
C GLU A 235 -17.06 13.51 7.81
N SER A 236 -16.94 12.95 6.61
CA SER A 236 -17.72 13.35 5.46
C SER A 236 -19.19 12.88 5.50
N GLY A 237 -19.50 11.88 6.33
CA GLY A 237 -20.81 11.22 6.40
C GLY A 237 -21.04 10.13 5.35
N LEU A 238 -20.10 9.91 4.42
CA LEU A 238 -20.20 8.87 3.39
C LEU A 238 -20.03 7.45 3.95
N THR A 239 -20.56 6.47 3.22
CA THR A 239 -20.16 5.07 3.33
C THR A 239 -18.96 4.81 2.42
N PHE A 240 -17.98 4.04 2.92
CA PHE A 240 -16.75 3.78 2.18
C PHE A 240 -15.99 2.57 2.71
N PHE A 241 -15.00 2.15 1.92
CA PHE A 241 -14.15 1.00 2.18
C PHE A 241 -12.73 1.45 2.49
N VAL A 242 -12.06 0.73 3.39
CA VAL A 242 -10.62 0.88 3.67
C VAL A 242 -9.98 -0.50 3.66
N SER A 243 -9.06 -0.73 2.73
CA SER A 243 -8.06 -1.78 2.81
C SER A 243 -6.88 -1.26 3.63
N SER A 244 -6.45 -1.98 4.65
CA SER A 244 -5.22 -1.66 5.38
C SER A 244 -4.26 -2.84 5.42
N SER A 245 -2.95 -2.54 5.44
CA SER A 245 -1.92 -3.57 5.47
C SER A 245 -0.84 -3.29 6.52
N PHE A 246 -0.43 -4.35 7.21
CA PHE A 246 0.69 -4.34 8.16
C PHE A 246 1.96 -4.97 7.58
N SER A 247 1.95 -5.34 6.30
CA SER A 247 3.12 -5.95 5.66
C SER A 247 4.35 -5.03 5.71
N LYS A 248 4.16 -3.71 5.59
CA LYS A 248 5.25 -2.74 5.59
C LYS A 248 5.46 -2.14 6.98
N SER A 249 4.40 -1.61 7.59
CA SER A 249 4.48 -0.87 8.86
C SER A 249 4.95 -1.73 10.04
N PHE A 250 4.75 -3.04 9.98
CA PHE A 250 5.27 -4.00 10.95
C PHE A 250 6.40 -4.87 10.41
N SER A 251 6.82 -4.66 9.16
CA SER A 251 7.75 -5.57 8.46
C SER A 251 7.26 -7.03 8.38
N LEU A 252 5.94 -7.27 8.48
CA LEU A 252 5.30 -8.58 8.48
C LEU A 252 4.80 -8.98 7.07
N TYR A 253 5.68 -8.90 6.07
CA TYR A 253 5.32 -9.16 4.67
C TYR A 253 4.77 -10.57 4.46
N GLY A 254 5.48 -11.58 4.97
CA GLY A 254 5.18 -13.01 4.79
C GLY A 254 4.00 -13.51 5.62
N GLU A 255 3.68 -12.84 6.72
CA GLU A 255 2.57 -13.23 7.62
C GLU A 255 1.19 -12.83 7.09
N ARG A 256 1.15 -12.02 6.02
CA ARG A 256 -0.08 -11.61 5.34
C ARG A 256 -1.13 -11.02 6.29
N VAL A 257 -0.76 -9.97 7.01
CA VAL A 257 -1.64 -9.30 7.98
C VAL A 257 -2.19 -8.00 7.40
N GLY A 258 -3.50 -7.87 7.38
CA GLY A 258 -4.23 -6.67 6.95
C GLY A 258 -5.69 -6.76 7.38
N ALA A 259 -6.48 -5.76 6.99
CA ALA A 259 -7.90 -5.72 7.34
C ALA A 259 -8.72 -4.99 6.28
N LEU A 260 -9.97 -5.42 6.14
CA LEU A 260 -11.00 -4.66 5.45
C LEU A 260 -11.85 -3.95 6.50
N SER A 261 -11.93 -2.63 6.44
CA SER A 261 -12.89 -1.83 7.20
C SER A 261 -13.94 -1.22 6.28
N ILE A 262 -15.21 -1.22 6.71
CA ILE A 262 -16.32 -0.60 5.96
C ILE A 262 -17.06 0.33 6.91
N VAL A 263 -17.25 1.58 6.48
CA VAL A 263 -18.08 2.58 7.16
C VAL A 263 -19.50 2.52 6.61
N SER A 264 -20.47 2.31 7.48
CA SER A 264 -21.90 2.20 7.18
C SER A 264 -22.69 3.42 7.69
N GLU A 265 -23.98 3.49 7.38
CA GLU A 265 -24.86 4.55 7.87
C GLU A 265 -25.30 4.34 9.32
N SER A 266 -25.35 3.10 9.80
CA SER A 266 -25.87 2.76 11.13
C SER A 266 -25.31 1.44 11.68
N LYS A 267 -25.41 1.25 13.00
CA LYS A 267 -25.04 0.00 13.66
C LYS A 267 -25.82 -1.22 13.14
N GLU A 268 -27.09 -1.04 12.79
CA GLU A 268 -27.90 -2.11 12.21
C GLU A 268 -27.39 -2.50 10.83
N GLU A 269 -27.05 -1.51 10.00
CA GLU A 269 -26.46 -1.75 8.69
C GLU A 269 -25.09 -2.43 8.79
N SER A 270 -24.24 -2.00 9.73
CA SER A 270 -22.97 -2.68 10.05
C SER A 270 -23.18 -4.18 10.28
N ALA A 271 -24.19 -4.56 11.07
CA ALA A 271 -24.47 -5.97 11.35
C ALA A 271 -24.87 -6.75 10.08
N ARG A 272 -25.70 -6.16 9.20
CA ARG A 272 -26.08 -6.74 7.92
C ARG A 272 -24.87 -6.90 6.99
N ILE A 273 -24.04 -5.87 6.85
CA ILE A 273 -22.82 -5.88 6.03
C ILE A 273 -21.88 -6.97 6.52
N LEU A 274 -21.57 -7.01 7.82
CA LEU A 274 -20.65 -8.00 8.39
C LEU A 274 -21.13 -9.43 8.13
N SER A 275 -22.45 -9.69 8.20
CA SER A 275 -23.00 -11.01 7.88
C SER A 275 -22.70 -11.47 6.44
N GLN A 276 -22.72 -10.57 5.46
CA GLN A 276 -22.43 -10.87 4.06
C GLN A 276 -20.92 -10.97 3.81
N VAL A 277 -20.13 -10.07 4.41
CA VAL A 277 -18.66 -10.14 4.36
C VAL A 277 -18.17 -11.47 4.93
N LYS A 278 -18.76 -11.96 6.03
CA LYS A 278 -18.46 -13.30 6.57
C LYS A 278 -18.74 -14.41 5.57
N ARG A 279 -19.81 -14.33 4.77
CA ARG A 279 -20.06 -15.33 3.72
C ARG A 279 -18.96 -15.32 2.66
N VAL A 280 -18.58 -14.12 2.18
CA VAL A 280 -17.49 -13.95 1.21
C VAL A 280 -16.19 -14.56 1.72
N ILE A 281 -15.81 -14.26 2.97
CA ILE A 281 -14.60 -14.82 3.59
C ILE A 281 -14.71 -16.33 3.76
N ARG A 282 -15.86 -16.82 4.26
CA ARG A 282 -16.07 -18.23 4.60
C ARG A 282 -15.95 -19.15 3.38
N THR A 283 -16.36 -18.67 2.20
CA THR A 283 -16.27 -19.40 0.93
C THR A 283 -14.97 -19.15 0.16
N ASN A 284 -14.11 -18.27 0.66
CA ASN A 284 -12.77 -18.04 0.11
C ASN A 284 -11.74 -18.87 0.89
N TYR A 285 -11.51 -18.53 2.16
CA TYR A 285 -10.48 -19.17 2.99
C TYR A 285 -10.95 -19.55 4.40
N SER A 286 -12.27 -19.58 4.64
CA SER A 286 -12.90 -19.94 5.91
C SER A 286 -12.73 -18.92 7.05
N ASN A 287 -11.51 -18.76 7.56
CA ASN A 287 -11.12 -17.81 8.61
C ASN A 287 -9.63 -17.47 8.45
N PRO A 288 -9.19 -16.26 8.87
CA PRO A 288 -7.85 -15.76 8.58
C PRO A 288 -6.76 -16.41 9.49
N PRO A 289 -5.47 -16.27 9.15
CA PRO A 289 -4.38 -16.85 9.95
C PRO A 289 -4.18 -16.15 11.30
N THR A 290 -3.74 -16.90 12.32
CA THR A 290 -3.65 -16.37 13.69
C THR A 290 -2.39 -15.56 13.97
N HIS A 291 -1.22 -16.01 13.51
CA HIS A 291 0.08 -15.58 14.06
C HIS A 291 0.29 -14.07 13.95
N GLY A 292 0.40 -13.55 12.73
CA GLY A 292 0.69 -12.13 12.54
C GLY A 292 -0.36 -11.18 13.13
N ALA A 293 -1.66 -11.51 13.06
CA ALA A 293 -2.70 -10.68 13.67
C ALA A 293 -2.65 -10.68 15.21
N ALA A 294 -2.29 -11.81 15.83
CA ALA A 294 -2.08 -11.87 17.27
C ALA A 294 -0.86 -11.03 17.69
N ILE A 295 0.21 -11.01 16.89
CA ILE A 295 1.39 -10.17 17.14
C ILE A 295 1.05 -8.69 17.00
N VAL A 296 0.38 -8.28 15.92
CA VAL A 296 -0.06 -6.89 15.75
C VAL A 296 -1.01 -6.47 16.87
N ALA A 297 -1.96 -7.32 17.26
CA ALA A 297 -2.85 -7.04 18.39
C ALA A 297 -2.10 -6.90 19.72
N ALA A 298 -1.11 -7.75 19.98
CA ALA A 298 -0.30 -7.68 21.19
C ALA A 298 0.49 -6.37 21.26
N VAL A 299 1.10 -5.95 20.14
CA VAL A 299 1.86 -4.70 20.05
C VAL A 299 0.94 -3.48 20.19
N LEU A 300 -0.13 -3.39 19.41
CA LEU A 300 -0.98 -2.20 19.38
C LEU A 300 -1.79 -1.97 20.66
N ASN A 301 -2.08 -3.03 21.43
CA ASN A 301 -2.85 -2.97 22.67
C ASN A 301 -1.98 -2.94 23.93
N ASN A 302 -0.65 -2.99 23.80
CA ASN A 302 0.28 -2.81 24.91
C ASN A 302 0.99 -1.45 24.75
N PRO A 303 0.86 -0.51 25.72
CA PRO A 303 1.43 0.84 25.58
C PRO A 303 2.94 0.86 25.33
N GLU A 304 3.69 -0.01 26.00
CA GLU A 304 5.15 -0.07 25.88
C GLU A 304 5.60 -0.58 24.50
N LEU A 305 5.05 -1.71 24.05
CA LEU A 305 5.31 -2.29 22.73
C LEU A 305 4.85 -1.37 21.62
N ARG A 306 3.71 -0.70 21.81
CA ARG A 306 3.20 0.29 20.86
C ARG A 306 4.19 1.45 20.72
N ALA A 307 4.63 2.04 21.82
CA ALA A 307 5.60 3.14 21.78
C ALA A 307 6.91 2.71 21.11
N GLN A 308 7.39 1.49 21.37
CA GLN A 308 8.56 0.93 20.70
C GLN A 308 8.34 0.78 19.19
N TRP A 309 7.20 0.24 18.76
CA TRP A 309 6.85 0.11 17.35
C TRP A 309 6.73 1.48 16.65
N GLU A 310 6.09 2.46 17.28
CA GLU A 310 5.94 3.80 16.72
C GLU A 310 7.31 4.48 16.52
N ALA A 311 8.25 4.28 17.46
CA ALA A 311 9.63 4.75 17.33
C ALA A 311 10.37 4.05 16.19
N GLU A 312 10.28 2.73 16.08
CA GLU A 312 10.90 1.95 15.00
C GLU A 312 10.38 2.35 13.62
N LEU A 313 9.07 2.53 13.49
CA LEU A 313 8.46 2.97 12.24
C LEU A 313 8.89 4.40 11.87
N ALA A 314 9.05 5.28 12.87
CA ALA A 314 9.61 6.61 12.66
C ALA A 314 11.09 6.57 12.21
N GLU A 315 11.93 5.70 12.81
CA GLU A 315 13.30 5.45 12.36
C GLU A 315 13.33 5.04 10.88
N MET A 316 12.46 4.10 10.49
CA MET A 316 12.33 3.64 9.10
C MET A 316 11.94 4.78 8.15
N ARG A 317 10.92 5.58 8.52
CA ARG A 317 10.46 6.75 7.73
C ARG A 317 11.58 7.78 7.56
N LEU A 318 12.24 8.17 8.65
CA LEU A 318 13.29 9.19 8.64
C LEU A 318 14.50 8.75 7.83
N ARG A 319 14.86 7.46 7.87
CA ARG A 319 15.92 6.89 7.03
C ARG A 319 15.59 7.00 5.54
N ILE A 320 14.37 6.63 5.13
CA ILE A 320 13.93 6.76 3.73
C ILE A 320 14.02 8.22 3.28
N ARG A 321 13.55 9.16 4.13
CA ARG A 321 13.64 10.59 3.84
C ARG A 321 15.09 11.05 3.69
N GLY A 322 15.98 10.63 4.58
CA GLY A 322 17.42 10.91 4.46
C GLY A 322 18.03 10.37 3.16
N MET A 323 17.64 9.18 2.72
CA MET A 323 18.07 8.62 1.43
C MET A 323 17.57 9.44 0.23
N ARG A 324 16.34 9.97 0.28
CA ARG A 324 15.83 10.89 -0.76
C ARG A 324 16.64 12.18 -0.80
N GLU A 325 16.83 12.81 0.34
CA GLU A 325 17.56 14.07 0.47
C GLU A 325 19.01 13.92 -0.02
N GLN A 326 19.67 12.83 0.36
CA GLN A 326 21.03 12.51 -0.09
C GLN A 326 21.09 12.24 -1.60
N MET A 327 20.17 11.44 -2.14
CA MET A 327 20.08 11.17 -3.58
C MET A 327 19.96 12.46 -4.39
N VAL A 328 19.06 13.36 -3.97
CA VAL A 328 18.85 14.66 -4.63
C VAL A 328 20.11 15.52 -4.55
N ALA A 329 20.76 15.60 -3.39
CA ALA A 329 21.98 16.40 -3.22
C ALA A 329 23.14 15.89 -4.09
N GLU A 330 23.34 14.57 -4.14
CA GLU A 330 24.39 13.94 -4.95
C GLU A 330 24.14 14.14 -6.45
N LEU A 331 22.91 13.94 -6.92
CA LEU A 331 22.55 14.13 -8.34
C LEU A 331 22.60 15.60 -8.77
N ALA A 332 22.15 16.53 -7.94
CA ALA A 332 22.22 17.96 -8.25
C ALA A 332 23.68 18.43 -8.44
N LYS A 333 24.62 17.84 -7.68
CA LYS A 333 26.06 18.12 -7.81
C LYS A 333 26.67 17.46 -9.05
N ALA A 334 26.30 16.21 -9.35
CA ALA A 334 26.94 15.40 -10.39
C ALA A 334 26.31 15.55 -11.79
N ALA A 335 25.05 15.96 -11.87
CA ALA A 335 24.31 16.18 -13.11
C ALA A 335 23.49 17.50 -13.05
N PRO A 336 24.14 18.68 -12.97
CA PRO A 336 23.46 19.96 -12.75
C PRO A 336 22.47 20.38 -13.87
N GLY A 337 22.48 19.71 -15.02
CA GLY A 337 21.52 19.90 -16.10
C GLY A 337 20.23 19.09 -15.98
N HIS A 338 20.11 18.22 -14.98
CA HIS A 338 18.94 17.36 -14.76
C HIS A 338 18.35 17.62 -13.37
N ASP A 339 17.08 18.04 -13.32
CA ASP A 339 16.39 18.28 -12.05
C ASP A 339 15.86 16.98 -11.45
N PHE A 340 16.34 16.59 -10.27
CA PHE A 340 15.84 15.47 -9.48
C PHE A 340 15.12 15.91 -8.19
N SER A 341 14.87 17.21 -8.01
CA SER A 341 14.25 17.77 -6.80
C SER A 341 12.90 17.15 -6.46
N PHE A 342 12.18 16.63 -7.45
CA PHE A 342 10.89 15.94 -7.28
C PHE A 342 11.02 14.65 -6.45
N VAL A 343 12.16 13.96 -6.48
CA VAL A 343 12.40 12.75 -5.66
C VAL A 343 12.33 13.07 -4.17
N GLY A 344 12.78 14.27 -3.79
CA GLY A 344 12.71 14.79 -2.42
C GLY A 344 11.31 15.23 -1.99
N ARG A 345 10.41 15.56 -2.94
CA ARG A 345 9.00 15.91 -2.66
C ARG A 345 8.11 14.66 -2.55
N GLN A 346 8.46 13.61 -3.27
CA GLN A 346 7.78 12.32 -3.21
C GLN A 346 7.99 11.63 -1.85
N ARG A 347 7.01 10.81 -1.45
CA ARG A 347 6.87 10.20 -0.13
C ARG A 347 6.83 8.68 -0.20
N GLY A 348 6.93 8.05 0.97
CA GLY A 348 6.86 6.60 1.10
C GLY A 348 8.06 5.88 0.50
N MET A 349 7.88 4.60 0.19
CA MET A 349 8.98 3.71 -0.20
C MET A 349 9.43 3.85 -1.65
N PHE A 350 8.58 4.41 -2.54
CA PHE A 350 8.82 4.42 -3.97
C PHE A 350 8.95 5.83 -4.55
N SER A 351 9.63 5.90 -5.68
CA SER A 351 9.76 7.11 -6.48
C SER A 351 9.71 6.74 -7.95
N TYR A 352 8.97 7.51 -8.75
CA TYR A 352 9.17 7.51 -10.20
C TYR A 352 10.36 8.42 -10.49
N SER A 353 11.48 7.82 -10.90
CA SER A 353 12.76 8.51 -11.10
C SER A 353 12.83 9.38 -12.35
N GLY A 354 11.87 9.23 -13.28
CA GLY A 354 11.92 9.90 -14.59
C GLY A 354 12.88 9.26 -15.60
N LEU A 355 13.58 8.19 -15.22
CA LEU A 355 14.45 7.46 -16.16
C LEU A 355 13.63 6.72 -17.21
N SER A 356 14.09 6.81 -18.46
CA SER A 356 13.55 6.06 -19.60
C SER A 356 13.85 4.56 -19.49
N VAL A 357 13.13 3.75 -20.28
CA VAL A 357 13.34 2.30 -20.38
C VAL A 357 14.77 1.99 -20.82
N GLU A 358 15.32 2.79 -21.74
CA GLU A 358 16.69 2.68 -22.23
C GLU A 358 17.69 2.94 -21.09
N GLN A 359 17.49 3.99 -20.30
CA GLN A 359 18.33 4.33 -19.16
C GLN A 359 18.26 3.26 -18.05
N VAL A 360 17.07 2.75 -17.73
CA VAL A 360 16.89 1.64 -16.79
C VAL A 360 17.57 0.37 -17.28
N THR A 361 17.49 0.08 -18.59
CA THR A 361 18.16 -1.07 -19.19
C THR A 361 19.68 -0.94 -19.05
N ARG A 362 20.24 0.25 -19.32
CA ARG A 362 21.67 0.53 -19.12
C ARG A 362 22.09 0.40 -17.66
N LEU A 363 21.30 0.92 -16.70
CA LEU A 363 21.56 0.74 -15.26
C LEU A 363 21.70 -0.75 -14.89
N ARG A 364 20.80 -1.58 -15.41
CA ARG A 364 20.80 -3.02 -15.18
C ARG A 364 22.01 -3.69 -15.83
N SER A 365 22.25 -3.46 -17.12
CA SER A 365 23.30 -4.16 -17.86
C SER A 365 24.71 -3.69 -17.47
N GLU A 366 24.93 -2.39 -17.40
CA GLU A 366 26.26 -1.80 -17.20
C GLU A 366 26.67 -1.80 -15.71
N PHE A 367 25.71 -1.51 -14.80
CA PHE A 367 26.03 -1.24 -13.39
C PHE A 367 25.45 -2.25 -12.39
N GLY A 368 24.53 -3.13 -12.82
CA GLY A 368 23.89 -4.09 -11.93
C GLY A 368 22.91 -3.43 -10.97
N ILE A 369 22.33 -2.30 -11.36
CA ILE A 369 21.29 -1.61 -10.61
C ILE A 369 19.95 -1.89 -11.27
N TYR A 370 19.07 -2.56 -10.54
CA TYR A 370 17.80 -3.06 -11.05
C TYR A 370 16.68 -2.12 -10.61
N ALA A 371 16.07 -1.41 -11.55
CA ALA A 371 14.83 -0.64 -11.37
C ALA A 371 13.72 -1.25 -12.25
N LEU A 372 12.46 -0.86 -12.03
CA LEU A 372 11.42 -1.23 -13.01
C LEU A 372 11.58 -0.41 -14.29
N ASP A 373 11.21 -1.00 -15.42
CA ASP A 373 11.27 -0.34 -16.74
C ASP A 373 10.44 0.96 -16.79
N THR A 374 9.46 1.13 -15.90
CA THR A 374 8.69 2.37 -15.70
C THR A 374 9.47 3.50 -15.03
N GLY A 375 10.73 3.27 -14.65
CA GLY A 375 11.53 4.20 -13.87
C GLY A 375 11.22 4.16 -12.36
N ARG A 376 10.36 3.24 -11.88
CA ARG A 376 10.12 3.07 -10.44
C ARG A 376 11.38 2.57 -9.73
N ILE A 377 11.79 3.28 -8.69
CA ILE A 377 12.80 2.84 -7.72
C ILE A 377 12.21 2.72 -6.32
N CYS A 378 12.70 1.75 -5.56
CA CYS A 378 12.47 1.60 -4.14
C CYS A 378 13.54 2.38 -3.37
N VAL A 379 13.19 3.59 -2.94
CA VAL A 379 14.08 4.42 -2.12
C VAL A 379 14.36 3.74 -0.78
N ALA A 380 13.44 2.92 -0.29
CA ALA A 380 13.63 2.12 0.92
C ALA A 380 14.67 0.98 0.78
N ALA A 381 15.19 0.72 -0.43
CA ALA A 381 16.31 -0.20 -0.66
C ALA A 381 17.68 0.51 -0.74
N LEU A 382 17.69 1.85 -0.75
CA LEU A 382 18.91 2.65 -0.65
C LEU A 382 19.43 2.64 0.78
N ASN A 383 20.74 2.71 0.94
CA ASN A 383 21.45 2.81 2.22
C ASN A 383 22.82 3.49 2.00
N GLN A 384 23.54 3.78 3.08
CA GLN A 384 24.82 4.49 2.99
C GLN A 384 25.89 3.74 2.19
N SER A 385 25.81 2.40 2.12
CA SER A 385 26.78 1.61 1.37
C SER A 385 26.56 1.62 -0.14
N ASN A 386 25.33 1.90 -0.60
CA ASN A 386 24.98 1.79 -2.02
C ASN A 386 24.60 3.11 -2.70
N ILE A 387 24.20 4.14 -1.94
CA ILE A 387 23.66 5.39 -2.50
C ILE A 387 24.63 6.06 -3.48
N GLY A 388 25.92 6.16 -3.12
CA GLY A 388 26.92 6.78 -3.98
C GLY A 388 27.17 6.01 -5.29
N ALA A 389 27.10 4.68 -5.26
CA ALA A 389 27.22 3.87 -6.48
C ALA A 389 25.98 4.03 -7.38
N VAL A 390 24.79 4.11 -6.76
CA VAL A 390 23.53 4.32 -7.49
C VAL A 390 23.49 5.69 -8.15
N THR A 391 23.81 6.77 -7.44
CA THR A 391 23.79 8.12 -7.99
C THR A 391 24.83 8.30 -9.09
N GLN A 392 26.03 7.75 -8.93
CA GLN A 392 27.05 7.75 -10.00
C GLN A 392 26.61 6.99 -11.24
N ALA A 393 25.99 5.81 -11.08
CA ALA A 393 25.48 5.05 -12.22
C ALA A 393 24.34 5.77 -12.94
N ILE A 394 23.44 6.43 -12.20
CA ILE A 394 22.39 7.27 -12.78
C ILE A 394 23.02 8.35 -13.67
N VAL A 395 24.03 9.08 -13.16
CA VAL A 395 24.73 10.12 -13.94
C VAL A 395 25.34 9.60 -15.24
N GLN A 396 25.84 8.35 -15.26
CA GLN A 396 26.44 7.75 -16.47
C GLN A 396 25.40 7.33 -17.52
N VAL A 397 24.14 7.13 -17.12
CA VAL A 397 23.07 6.75 -18.06
C VAL A 397 22.25 7.94 -18.55
N LEU A 398 22.31 9.09 -17.85
CA LEU A 398 21.55 10.29 -18.20
C LEU A 398 21.82 10.82 -19.61
#